data_AF-A0A4V3WLG5-F1
#
_entry.id   AF-A0A4V3WLG5-F1
#
_cell.length_a   1.000
_cell.length_b   1.000
_cell.length_c   1.000
_cell.angle_alpha   90.00
_cell.angle_beta   90.00
_cell.angle_gamma   90.00
#
_symmetry.space_group_name_H-M   'P 1'
#
loop_
_entity.id
_entity.type
_entity.pdbx_description
1 polymer ?
#
loop_
_entity_poly.entity_id
_entity_poly.type
_entity_poly.pdbx_seq_one_letter_code
_entity_poly.pdbx_strand_id
1 'polypeptide(L)'
;MDKVTRMASERPVVIFSKSFCGLSHTIKTFFSEFGVNSAVHELDEIAMGKEIEQALSRLGSNPTVPAVFIGGEFVGGYNEITTLHLRQELIPMLRLVIFSKSFCGLSHTIKTFFSEFGVNSAVHELDEIAMGKEIEQALSRLGSNPTVPAVFIGGEFVGGYNEITTLHLRQELIPMLRRARAIWV
;
A
#
# COMPACT_ATOMS: atom_id res chain seq x y z
N MET A 1 15.96 -18.17 6.22
CA MET A 1 15.25 -16.99 5.69
C MET A 1 16.25 -15.87 5.54
N ASP A 2 16.35 -15.29 4.36
CA ASP A 2 17.20 -14.11 4.12
C ASP A 2 16.72 -12.92 4.95
N LYS A 3 17.65 -12.17 5.53
CA LYS A 3 17.34 -11.03 6.41
C LYS A 3 16.51 -9.96 5.70
N VAL A 4 16.81 -9.72 4.42
CA VAL A 4 16.04 -8.82 3.55
C VAL A 4 14.60 -9.28 3.43
N THR A 5 14.35 -10.58 3.23
CA THR A 5 12.99 -11.13 3.12
C THR A 5 12.19 -10.91 4.42
N ARG A 6 12.83 -11.03 5.58
CA ARG A 6 12.19 -10.74 6.86
C ARG A 6 11.81 -9.26 6.99
N MET A 7 12.73 -8.36 6.64
CA MET A 7 12.49 -6.91 6.68
C MET A 7 11.46 -6.48 5.63
N ALA A 8 11.50 -7.06 4.43
CA ALA A 8 10.55 -6.82 3.35
C ALA A 8 9.11 -7.23 3.70
N SER A 9 8.95 -8.08 4.72
CA SER A 9 7.65 -8.52 5.24
C SER A 9 7.20 -7.74 6.49
N GLU A 10 7.97 -6.75 6.95
CA GLU A 10 7.61 -5.93 8.12
C GLU A 10 6.38 -5.06 7.86
N ARG A 11 6.28 -4.51 6.64
CA ARG A 11 5.14 -3.71 6.19
C ARG A 11 4.73 -4.06 4.76
N PRO A 12 3.49 -3.76 4.35
CA PRO A 12 3.03 -4.01 2.98
C PRO A 12 3.85 -3.28 1.92
N VAL A 13 4.45 -2.14 2.25
CA VAL A 13 5.47 -1.48 1.41
C VAL A 13 6.70 -1.25 2.26
N VAL A 14 7.84 -1.76 1.82
CA VAL A 14 9.15 -1.57 2.46
C VAL A 14 10.07 -0.94 1.44
N ILE A 15 10.72 0.16 1.83
CA ILE A 15 11.63 0.94 0.99
C ILE A 15 12.99 0.91 1.67
N PHE A 16 13.96 0.27 1.03
CA PHE A 16 15.36 0.46 1.38
C PHE A 16 15.88 1.70 0.67
N SER A 17 16.46 2.61 1.45
CA SER A 17 16.81 3.98 1.05
C SER A 17 18.22 4.34 1.54
N LYS A 18 18.70 5.50 1.12
CA LYS A 18 19.80 6.21 1.79
C LYS A 18 19.40 7.65 2.07
N SER A 19 19.86 8.22 3.17
CA SER A 19 19.47 9.57 3.63
C SER A 19 19.87 10.67 2.65
N PHE A 20 20.88 10.43 1.81
CA PHE A 20 21.35 11.38 0.78
C PHE A 20 20.99 10.99 -0.66
N CYS A 21 19.95 10.16 -0.86
CA CYS A 21 19.53 9.71 -2.20
C CYS A 21 18.26 10.44 -2.69
N GLY A 22 18.41 11.32 -3.68
CA GLY A 22 17.27 12.05 -4.28
C GLY A 22 16.17 11.16 -4.85
N LEU A 23 16.53 10.07 -5.54
CA LEU A 23 15.56 9.10 -6.07
C LEU A 23 14.77 8.39 -4.97
N SER A 24 15.43 8.11 -3.83
CA SER A 24 14.76 7.51 -2.68
C SER A 24 13.79 8.48 -2.03
N HIS A 25 14.11 9.78 -1.97
CA HIS A 25 13.16 10.80 -1.55
C HIS A 25 11.92 10.84 -2.42
N THR A 26 12.06 10.80 -3.76
CA THR A 26 10.91 10.78 -4.67
C THR A 26 10.00 9.58 -4.41
N ILE A 27 10.56 8.38 -4.22
CA ILE A 27 9.76 7.17 -3.92
C ILE A 27 9.08 7.26 -2.55
N LYS A 28 9.77 7.77 -1.53
CA LYS A 28 9.17 7.99 -0.19
C LYS A 28 7.99 8.96 -0.26
N THR A 29 8.16 10.11 -0.92
CA THR A 29 7.10 11.10 -1.11
C THR A 29 5.96 10.52 -1.92
N PHE A 30 6.24 9.83 -3.02
CA PHE A 30 5.23 9.18 -3.86
C PHE A 30 4.31 8.29 -3.03
N PHE A 31 4.86 7.32 -2.29
CA PHE A 31 4.03 6.44 -1.47
C PHE A 31 3.28 7.21 -0.37
N SER A 32 3.89 8.23 0.23
CA SER A 32 3.23 9.09 1.21
C SER A 32 2.03 9.86 0.62
N GLU A 33 2.12 10.36 -0.61
CA GLU A 33 1.04 11.08 -1.30
C GLU A 33 -0.16 10.16 -1.61
N PHE A 34 0.10 8.86 -1.82
CA PHE A 34 -0.96 7.83 -1.95
C PHE A 34 -1.49 7.32 -0.61
N GLY A 35 -1.10 7.95 0.51
CA GLY A 35 -1.50 7.54 1.86
C GLY A 35 -0.92 6.19 2.29
N VAL A 36 0.10 5.68 1.61
CA VAL A 36 0.73 4.39 1.90
C VAL A 36 1.72 4.53 3.05
N ASN A 37 1.43 3.87 4.18
CA ASN A 37 2.33 3.77 5.32
C ASN A 37 3.50 2.78 5.07
N SER A 38 4.54 3.24 4.39
CA SER A 38 5.74 2.44 4.10
C SER A 38 6.68 2.30 5.31
N ALA A 39 7.44 1.20 5.39
CA ALA A 39 8.61 1.11 6.26
C ALA A 39 9.83 1.59 5.46
N VAL A 40 10.59 2.52 6.02
CA VAL A 40 11.81 3.04 5.39
C VAL A 40 13.01 2.59 6.21
N HIS A 41 13.97 1.95 5.56
CA HIS A 41 15.24 1.59 6.15
C HIS A 41 16.36 2.36 5.45
N GLU A 42 16.89 3.38 6.13
CA GLU A 42 18.05 4.15 5.65
C GLU A 42 19.33 3.33 5.88
N LEU A 43 19.86 2.76 4.81
CA LEU A 43 20.97 1.80 4.88
C LEU A 43 22.29 2.43 5.34
N ASP A 44 22.46 3.73 5.14
CA ASP A 44 23.61 4.49 5.63
C ASP A 44 23.58 4.77 7.14
N GLU A 45 22.43 4.57 7.80
CA GLU A 45 22.26 4.80 9.24
C GLU A 45 22.19 3.49 10.05
N ILE A 46 22.03 2.34 9.39
CA ILE A 46 21.92 1.04 10.04
C ILE A 46 23.28 0.33 10.02
N ALA A 47 23.74 -0.17 11.18
CA ALA A 47 25.04 -0.82 11.33
C ALA A 47 25.33 -1.95 10.32
N MET A 48 24.29 -2.65 9.86
CA MET A 48 24.37 -3.75 8.89
C MET A 48 23.95 -3.35 7.47
N GLY A 49 23.94 -2.05 7.15
CA GLY A 49 23.48 -1.53 5.86
C GLY A 49 24.20 -2.12 4.66
N LYS A 50 25.54 -2.28 4.73
CA LYS A 50 26.34 -2.85 3.64
C LYS A 50 25.97 -4.30 3.31
N GLU A 51 25.65 -5.12 4.33
CA GLU A 51 25.21 -6.50 4.11
C GLU A 51 23.85 -6.53 3.41
N ILE A 52 22.95 -5.62 3.80
CA ILE A 52 21.64 -5.48 3.17
C ILE A 52 21.81 -5.04 1.71
N GLU A 53 22.68 -4.07 1.42
CA GLU A 53 22.97 -3.65 0.04
C GLU A 53 23.49 -4.81 -0.84
N GLN A 54 24.38 -5.64 -0.30
CA GLN A 54 24.86 -6.82 -1.00
C GLN A 54 23.74 -7.82 -1.29
N ALA A 55 22.83 -8.02 -0.34
CA ALA A 55 21.66 -8.88 -0.54
C ALA A 55 20.70 -8.30 -1.58
N LEU A 56 20.44 -6.98 -1.56
CA LEU A 56 19.62 -6.29 -2.56
C LEU A 56 20.24 -6.39 -3.96
N SER A 57 21.56 -6.27 -4.07
CA SER A 57 22.27 -6.45 -5.34
C SER A 57 22.11 -7.88 -5.88
N ARG A 58 22.16 -8.90 -5.01
CA ARG A 58 21.91 -10.31 -5.40
C ARG A 58 20.47 -10.57 -5.84
N LEU A 59 19.51 -9.80 -5.33
CA LEU A 59 18.10 -9.82 -5.77
C LEU A 59 17.87 -9.09 -7.10
N GLY A 60 18.91 -8.46 -7.66
CA GLY A 60 18.83 -7.75 -8.94
C GLY A 60 18.59 -6.25 -8.81
N SER A 61 18.64 -5.67 -7.61
CA SER A 61 18.56 -4.22 -7.44
C SER A 61 19.85 -3.55 -7.89
N ASN A 62 19.79 -2.79 -8.99
CA ASN A 62 20.90 -1.96 -9.47
C ASN A 62 20.36 -0.64 -10.06
N PRO A 63 20.53 0.51 -9.38
CA PRO A 63 21.23 0.72 -8.11
C PRO A 63 20.58 -0.01 -6.91
N THR A 64 21.32 -0.17 -5.80
CA THR A 64 20.83 -0.86 -4.58
C THR A 64 19.75 -0.09 -3.84
N VAL A 65 19.65 1.23 -4.06
CA VAL A 65 18.60 2.10 -3.52
C VAL A 65 18.10 3.10 -4.57
N PRO A 66 16.81 3.48 -4.56
CA PRO A 66 15.77 2.88 -3.74
C PRO A 66 15.48 1.44 -4.18
N ALA A 67 15.22 0.55 -3.22
CA ALA A 67 14.72 -0.79 -3.48
C ALA A 67 13.39 -0.97 -2.77
N VAL A 68 12.35 -1.27 -3.54
CA VAL A 68 10.96 -1.29 -3.06
C VAL A 68 10.43 -2.71 -3.08
N PHE A 69 9.83 -3.09 -1.96
CA PHE A 69 9.13 -4.35 -1.78
C PHE A 69 7.66 -4.06 -1.53
N ILE A 70 6.77 -4.82 -2.18
CA ILE A 70 5.32 -4.74 -1.98
C ILE A 70 4.79 -6.12 -1.64
N GLY A 71 4.21 -6.25 -0.46
CA GLY A 71 3.72 -7.52 0.07
C GLY A 71 4.81 -8.58 0.16
N GLY A 72 6.01 -8.21 0.64
CA GLY A 72 7.15 -9.11 0.82
C GLY A 72 7.95 -9.43 -0.45
N GLU A 73 7.44 -9.08 -1.63
CA GLU A 73 8.09 -9.36 -2.92
C GLU A 73 8.90 -8.15 -3.40
N PHE A 74 10.07 -8.40 -3.99
CA PHE A 74 10.87 -7.34 -4.60
C PHE A 74 10.20 -6.87 -5.89
N VAL A 75 9.83 -5.59 -5.94
CA VAL A 75 9.14 -4.97 -7.09
C VAL A 75 10.13 -4.26 -8.00
N GLY A 76 11.15 -3.62 -7.43
CA GLY A 76 12.21 -2.96 -8.18
C GLY A 76 12.68 -1.66 -7.53
N GLY A 77 13.40 -0.85 -8.31
CA GLY A 77 13.86 0.46 -7.88
C GLY A 77 13.03 1.59 -8.48
N TYR A 78 13.65 2.77 -8.61
CA TYR A 78 12.97 3.98 -9.06
C TYR A 78 12.29 3.82 -10.43
N ASN A 79 13.00 3.23 -11.40
CA ASN A 79 12.51 3.09 -12.77
C ASN A 79 11.33 2.12 -12.86
N GLU A 80 11.41 0.99 -12.16
CA GLU A 80 10.37 -0.03 -12.14
C GLU A 80 9.10 0.54 -11.50
N ILE A 81 9.21 1.20 -10.35
CA ILE A 81 8.07 1.82 -9.67
C ILE A 81 7.45 2.92 -10.52
N THR A 82 8.26 3.79 -11.13
CA THR A 82 7.76 4.83 -12.04
C THR A 82 7.04 4.22 -13.25
N THR A 83 7.59 3.15 -13.82
CA THR A 83 6.98 2.44 -14.96
C THR A 83 5.64 1.82 -14.58
N LEU A 84 5.58 1.12 -13.44
CA LEU A 84 4.35 0.52 -12.92
C LEU A 84 3.29 1.59 -12.63
N HIS A 85 3.70 2.74 -12.10
CA HIS A 85 2.78 3.86 -11.87
C HIS A 85 2.21 4.42 -13.17
N LEU A 86 3.07 4.68 -14.18
CA LEU A 86 2.63 5.18 -15.50
C LEU A 86 1.71 4.21 -16.22
N ARG A 87 1.87 2.90 -16.00
CA ARG A 87 0.99 1.86 -16.52
C ARG A 87 -0.27 1.63 -15.68
N GLN A 88 -0.43 2.34 -14.57
CA GLN A 88 -1.50 2.15 -13.58
C GLN A 88 -1.52 0.73 -12.98
N GLU A 89 -0.37 0.04 -13.01
CA GLU A 89 -0.18 -1.33 -12.51
C GLU A 89 0.28 -1.34 -11.04
N LEU A 90 0.81 -0.21 -10.53
CA LEU A 90 1.32 -0.13 -9.16
C LEU A 90 0.19 -0.17 -8.10
N ILE A 91 -0.92 0.54 -8.34
CA ILE A 91 -2.05 0.59 -7.39
C ILE A 91 -2.70 -0.78 -7.24
N PRO A 92 -2.94 -1.57 -8.32
CA PRO A 92 -3.38 -2.97 -8.20
C PRO A 92 -2.48 -3.87 -7.34
N MET A 93 -1.18 -3.54 -7.20
CA MET A 93 -0.29 -4.28 -6.31
C MET A 93 -0.53 -3.96 -4.83
N LEU A 94 -1.21 -2.86 -4.53
CA LEU A 94 -1.68 -2.51 -3.19
C LEU A 94 -2.96 -3.32 -2.91
N ARG A 95 -2.86 -4.23 -1.95
CA ARG A 95 -3.85 -5.30 -1.73
C ARG A 95 -5.10 -4.85 -0.97
N LEU A 96 -5.14 -3.59 -0.55
CA LEU A 96 -6.29 -2.92 0.05
C LEU A 96 -6.37 -1.49 -0.51
N VAL A 97 -7.50 -1.14 -1.11
CA VAL A 97 -7.78 0.21 -1.62
C VAL A 97 -9.08 0.72 -0.99
N ILE A 98 -9.08 1.96 -0.53
CA ILE A 98 -10.22 2.62 0.09
C ILE A 98 -10.49 3.92 -0.66
N PHE A 99 -11.63 4.00 -1.32
CA PHE A 99 -12.15 5.27 -1.81
C PHE A 99 -12.90 5.98 -0.68
N SER A 100 -12.52 7.23 -0.44
CA SER A 100 -12.91 8.03 0.73
C SER A 100 -13.34 9.43 0.29
N LYS A 101 -13.88 10.20 1.25
CA LYS A 101 -13.99 11.65 1.16
C LYS A 101 -13.47 12.28 2.45
N SER A 102 -12.78 13.41 2.35
CA SER A 102 -12.11 14.06 3.48
C SER A 102 -13.08 14.50 4.58
N PHE A 103 -14.34 14.72 4.25
CA PHE A 103 -15.41 15.10 5.20
C PHE A 103 -16.36 13.95 5.58
N CYS A 104 -16.01 12.69 5.32
CA CYS A 104 -16.87 11.53 5.61
C CYS A 104 -16.46 10.80 6.91
N GLY A 105 -17.34 10.83 7.92
CA GLY A 105 -17.10 10.15 9.21
C GLY A 105 -16.97 8.62 9.09
N LEU A 106 -17.79 7.98 8.24
CA LEU A 106 -17.70 6.52 8.00
C LEU A 106 -16.38 6.14 7.33
N SER A 107 -15.90 6.96 6.40
CA SER A 107 -14.60 6.75 5.78
C SER A 107 -13.46 6.91 6.78
N HIS A 108 -13.54 7.88 7.69
CA HIS A 108 -12.57 7.99 8.77
C HIS A 108 -12.54 6.71 9.63
N THR A 109 -13.69 6.18 10.04
CA THR A 109 -13.76 4.93 10.81
C THR A 109 -13.11 3.76 10.08
N ILE A 110 -13.38 3.60 8.78
CA ILE A 110 -12.78 2.52 7.98
C ILE A 110 -11.27 2.69 7.82
N LYS A 111 -10.78 3.91 7.58
CA LYS A 111 -9.34 4.20 7.51
C LYS A 111 -8.66 3.90 8.84
N THR A 112 -9.23 4.34 9.95
CA THR A 112 -8.71 4.05 11.30
C THR A 112 -8.73 2.56 11.59
N PHE A 113 -9.83 1.88 11.30
CA PHE A 113 -9.97 0.44 11.50
C PHE A 113 -8.84 -0.32 10.80
N PHE A 114 -8.65 -0.15 9.49
CA PHE A 114 -7.59 -0.85 8.78
C PHE A 114 -6.19 -0.47 9.28
N SER A 115 -5.97 0.80 9.62
CA SER A 115 -4.72 1.27 10.23
C SER A 115 -4.42 0.59 11.57
N GLU A 116 -5.40 0.44 12.45
CA GLU A 116 -5.27 -0.23 13.75
C GLU A 116 -4.94 -1.73 13.62
N PHE A 117 -5.45 -2.38 12.56
CA PHE A 117 -5.10 -3.76 12.23
C PHE A 117 -3.73 -3.90 11.54
N GLY A 118 -2.97 -2.81 11.41
CA GLY A 118 -1.69 -2.78 10.71
C GLY A 118 -1.83 -3.03 9.21
N VAL A 119 -3.03 -2.86 8.67
CA VAL A 119 -3.33 -3.04 7.25
C VAL A 119 -3.08 -1.72 6.54
N ASN A 120 -2.18 -1.74 5.58
CA ASN A 120 -1.90 -0.54 4.80
C ASN A 120 -2.84 -0.51 3.59
N SER A 121 -3.71 0.50 3.56
CA SER A 121 -4.64 0.78 2.47
C SER A 121 -4.14 1.91 1.59
N ALA A 122 -4.23 1.78 0.27
CA ALA A 122 -4.20 2.95 -0.61
C ALA A 122 -5.50 3.73 -0.41
N VAL A 123 -5.41 5.01 -0.04
CA VAL A 123 -6.60 5.85 0.18
C VAL A 123 -6.69 6.87 -0.94
N HIS A 124 -7.85 6.94 -1.58
CA HIS A 124 -8.16 7.96 -2.59
C HIS A 124 -9.31 8.84 -2.09
N GLU A 125 -8.98 10.08 -1.75
CA GLU A 125 -9.98 11.10 -1.39
C GLU A 125 -10.64 11.64 -2.67
N LEU A 126 -11.86 11.20 -2.93
CA LEU A 126 -12.59 11.51 -4.16
C LEU A 126 -12.96 12.99 -4.29
N ASP A 127 -12.99 13.73 -3.18
CA ASP A 127 -13.21 15.17 -3.16
C ASP A 127 -11.95 15.99 -3.47
N GLU A 128 -10.78 15.37 -3.50
CA GLU A 128 -9.50 16.04 -3.76
C GLU A 128 -8.91 15.75 -5.15
N ILE A 129 -9.38 14.68 -5.81
CA ILE A 129 -8.89 14.28 -7.14
C ILE A 129 -9.82 14.74 -8.27
N ALA A 130 -9.24 15.16 -9.39
CA ALA A 130 -9.98 15.73 -10.53
C ALA A 130 -11.06 14.77 -11.10
N MET A 131 -10.78 13.47 -11.12
CA MET A 131 -11.69 12.44 -11.65
C MET A 131 -12.63 11.85 -10.59
N GLY A 132 -12.68 12.41 -9.38
CA GLY A 132 -13.38 11.78 -8.25
C GLY A 132 -14.86 11.52 -8.50
N LYS A 133 -15.56 12.44 -9.18
CA LYS A 133 -16.99 12.27 -9.54
C LYS A 133 -17.24 11.11 -10.51
N GLU A 134 -16.33 10.86 -11.44
CA GLU A 134 -16.44 9.75 -12.39
C GLU A 134 -16.27 8.42 -11.65
N ILE A 135 -15.31 8.37 -10.71
CA ILE A 135 -15.10 7.21 -9.83
C ILE A 135 -16.34 6.97 -8.97
N GLU A 136 -16.95 8.01 -8.38
CA GLU A 136 -18.20 7.85 -7.62
C GLU A 136 -19.33 7.22 -8.45
N GLN A 137 -19.48 7.65 -9.70
CA GLN A 137 -20.47 7.06 -10.61
C GLN A 137 -20.15 5.59 -10.90
N ALA A 138 -18.88 5.23 -11.08
CA ALA A 138 -18.46 3.85 -11.26
C ALA A 138 -18.74 3.01 -10.00
N LEU A 139 -18.42 3.53 -8.81
CA LEU A 139 -18.69 2.88 -7.52
C LEU A 139 -20.20 2.65 -7.31
N SER A 140 -21.03 3.63 -7.67
CA SER A 140 -22.48 3.49 -7.62
C SER A 140 -22.99 2.37 -8.53
N ARG A 141 -22.43 2.24 -9.75
CA ARG A 141 -22.77 1.15 -10.68
C ARG A 141 -22.31 -0.22 -10.19
N LEU A 142 -21.24 -0.27 -9.40
CA LEU A 142 -20.78 -1.49 -8.72
C LEU A 142 -21.64 -1.87 -7.51
N GLY A 143 -22.65 -1.07 -7.16
CA GLY A 143 -23.55 -1.32 -6.03
C GLY A 143 -23.11 -0.66 -4.72
N SER A 144 -22.12 0.22 -4.74
CA SER A 144 -21.72 1.00 -3.56
C SER A 144 -22.76 2.08 -3.25
N ASN A 145 -23.47 1.94 -2.13
CA ASN A 145 -24.42 2.93 -1.63
C ASN A 145 -24.43 2.96 -0.08
N PRO A 146 -23.82 3.97 0.57
CA PRO A 146 -23.19 5.17 0.00
C PRO A 146 -21.93 4.86 -0.83
N THR A 147 -21.55 5.75 -1.76
CA THR A 147 -20.37 5.57 -2.63
C THR A 147 -19.05 5.53 -1.87
N VAL A 148 -18.99 6.12 -0.68
CA VAL A 148 -17.84 6.10 0.22
C VAL A 148 -18.27 5.79 1.68
N PRO A 149 -17.43 5.08 2.47
CA PRO A 149 -16.20 4.43 2.02
C PRO A 149 -16.51 3.26 1.09
N ALA A 150 -15.71 3.08 0.04
CA ALA A 150 -15.75 1.89 -0.81
C ALA A 150 -14.42 1.16 -0.70
N VAL A 151 -14.46 -0.11 -0.31
CA VAL A 151 -13.28 -0.89 0.04
C VAL A 151 -13.09 -2.02 -0.96
N PHE A 152 -11.87 -2.12 -1.47
CA PHE A 152 -11.42 -3.18 -2.35
C PHE A 152 -10.31 -3.98 -1.68
N ILE A 153 -10.40 -5.30 -1.70
CA ILE A 153 -9.40 -6.22 -1.14
C ILE A 153 -8.97 -7.18 -2.23
N GLY A 154 -7.67 -7.19 -2.55
CA GLY A 154 -7.13 -8.03 -3.63
C GLY A 154 -7.69 -7.72 -5.01
N GLY A 155 -8.10 -6.46 -5.26
CA GLY A 155 -8.70 -6.02 -6.52
C GLY A 155 -10.22 -6.21 -6.62
N GLU A 156 -10.84 -6.91 -5.67
CA GLU A 156 -12.29 -7.16 -5.66
C GLU A 156 -13.02 -6.13 -4.80
N PHE A 157 -14.19 -5.65 -5.28
CA PHE A 157 -15.05 -4.77 -4.49
C PHE A 157 -15.70 -5.56 -3.35
N VAL A 158 -15.44 -5.14 -2.12
CA VAL A 158 -15.93 -5.83 -0.92
C VAL A 158 -17.20 -5.19 -0.37
N GLY A 159 -17.27 -3.85 -0.44
CA GLY A 159 -18.39 -3.08 0.05
C GLY A 159 -17.95 -1.82 0.79
N GLY A 160 -18.87 -1.24 1.55
CA GLY A 160 -18.63 -0.06 2.35
C GLY A 160 -18.57 -0.36 3.84
N TYR A 161 -18.93 0.62 4.65
CA TYR A 161 -18.83 0.53 6.11
C TYR A 161 -19.57 -0.69 6.69
N ASN A 162 -20.80 -0.95 6.24
CA ASN A 162 -21.64 -2.01 6.78
C ASN A 162 -21.09 -3.39 6.43
N GLU A 163 -20.64 -3.59 5.19
CA GLU A 163 -20.08 -4.85 4.72
C GLU A 163 -18.76 -5.17 5.44
N ILE A 164 -17.86 -4.19 5.57
CA ILE A 164 -16.60 -4.37 6.30
C ILE A 164 -16.85 -4.69 7.78
N THR A 165 -17.77 -3.96 8.43
CA THR A 165 -18.12 -4.22 9.82
C THR A 165 -18.74 -5.61 9.99
N THR A 166 -19.61 -6.03 9.07
CA THR A 166 -20.23 -7.36 9.07
C THR A 166 -19.18 -8.46 8.92
N LEU A 167 -18.26 -8.32 7.95
CA LEU A 167 -17.16 -9.26 7.75
C LEU A 167 -16.23 -9.34 8.96
N HIS A 168 -15.99 -8.21 9.63
CA HIS A 168 -15.20 -8.18 10.85
C HIS A 168 -15.89 -8.93 12.00
N LEU A 169 -17.18 -8.66 12.24
CA LEU A 169 -17.97 -9.35 13.27
C LEU A 169 -18.09 -10.86 13.03
N ARG A 170 -18.13 -11.27 11.75
CA ARG A 170 -18.12 -12.69 11.36
C ARG A 170 -16.73 -13.34 11.40
N GLN A 171 -15.68 -12.58 11.72
CA GLN A 171 -14.28 -13.04 11.69
C GLN A 171 -13.82 -13.51 10.29
N GLU A 172 -14.48 -13.04 9.23
CA GLU A 172 -14.19 -13.39 7.83
C GLU A 172 -13.21 -12.39 7.18
N LEU A 173 -13.15 -11.17 7.71
CA LEU A 173 -12.32 -10.09 7.17
C LEU A 173 -10.81 -10.40 7.25
N ILE A 174 -10.32 -10.87 8.41
CA ILE A 174 -8.90 -11.20 8.60
C ILE A 174 -8.45 -12.33 7.66
N PRO A 175 -9.16 -13.47 7.55
CA PRO A 175 -8.87 -14.47 6.52
C PRO A 175 -8.83 -13.91 5.10
N MET A 176 -9.73 -12.98 4.77
CA MET A 176 -9.78 -12.38 3.43
C MET A 176 -8.57 -11.48 3.15
N LEU A 177 -8.20 -10.66 4.13
CA LEU A 177 -6.99 -9.83 4.07
C LEU A 177 -5.72 -10.69 3.99
N ARG A 178 -5.65 -11.82 4.72
CA ARG A 178 -4.54 -12.79 4.62
C ARG A 178 -4.46 -13.41 3.22
N ARG A 179 -5.58 -13.86 2.64
CA ARG A 179 -5.62 -14.40 1.28
C ARG A 179 -5.17 -13.37 0.24
N ALA A 180 -5.61 -12.13 0.41
CA ALA A 180 -5.16 -11.01 -0.41
C ALA A 180 -3.71 -10.59 -0.12
N ARG A 181 -3.06 -11.14 0.93
CA ARG A 181 -1.79 -10.73 1.54
C ARG A 181 -1.71 -9.23 1.92
N ALA A 182 -2.86 -8.65 2.27
CA ALA A 182 -2.95 -7.29 2.80
C ALA A 182 -2.44 -7.22 4.26
N ILE A 183 -2.45 -8.35 4.98
CA ILE A 183 -1.89 -8.50 6.34
C ILE A 183 -1.10 -9.81 6.48
N TRP A 184 -0.15 -9.82 7.42
CA TRP A 184 0.81 -10.91 7.67
C TRP A 184 0.81 -11.38 9.13
N VAL A 185 -0.32 -11.24 9.82
CA VAL A 185 -0.56 -11.78 11.17
C VAL A 185 -0.81 -13.28 11.11
#